data_AF-A0A2N0NIG4-F1
#
_entry.id   AF-A0A2N0NIG4-F1
#
_cell.length_a   1.000
_cell.length_b   1.000
_cell.length_c   1.000
_cell.angle_alpha   90.00
_cell.angle_beta   90.00
_cell.angle_gamma   90.00
#
_symmetry.space_group_name_H-M   'P 1'
#
loop_
_entity.id
_entity.type
_entity.pdbx_description
1 polymer ?
#
loop_
_entity_poly.entity_id
_entity_poly.type
_entity_poly.pdbx_seq_one_letter_code
_entity_poly.pdbx_strand_id
1 'polypeptide(L)'
;CELFSQEGENEFIKAWKSFKKPKKWPRLPNPISHHASFMMSDYLRLAMIMPFILNSFLKVSSLKENESKIIMQRIDTLRISTVKNAIISCWVHVAKTMRMVFESKFTLDSYDELQKCLREEMIILPKVFPEFANLPNLHINVHLPMHARTYGTLINTQVGIKEMVHRIFKAMVPRTNCKNVELDLLKRYTTLFAIRHLVDRGADQRLSQPCRGFATMQSNFRNLLTNWYITEDKVSNEQELNEDVDVISSPVDFITNIILKRLLSQQDRENIMKNLPNFKSELLLSFVDIGLNSALVYSQMGWYELATYTIEESDGIFSKVHLHIGDIVTIHEENNGECYAIIKGIFKYKGNNGKYYVFITIDWFDDTNRIHNVLKCPLYRIQSIQDMRWRRIFPISIIDRVQKVHFVYDTKSGLWIKNNYYFTAI
;
A
#
# COMPACT_ATOMS: atom_id res chain seq x y z
N CYS A 1 23.78 15.43 -2.52
CA CYS A 1 23.46 14.79 -3.81
C CYS A 1 24.31 15.49 -4.86
N GLU A 2 25.08 14.80 -5.69
CA GLU A 2 26.02 15.51 -6.59
C GLU A 2 25.34 16.20 -7.77
N LEU A 3 24.13 15.78 -8.13
CA LEU A 3 23.38 16.26 -9.30
C LEU A 3 22.65 17.61 -9.08
N PHE A 4 22.11 17.84 -7.88
CA PHE A 4 21.30 19.03 -7.61
C PHE A 4 22.15 20.26 -7.27
N SER A 5 21.68 21.43 -7.72
CA SER A 5 22.15 22.70 -7.19
C SER A 5 21.67 22.88 -5.74
N GLN A 6 22.21 23.87 -5.00
CA GLN A 6 21.73 24.15 -3.64
C GLN A 6 20.23 24.50 -3.61
N GLU A 7 19.75 25.20 -4.65
CA GLU A 7 18.33 25.47 -4.86
C GLU A 7 17.54 24.17 -5.07
N GLY A 8 18.04 23.29 -5.94
CA GLY A 8 17.42 22.00 -6.22
C GLY A 8 17.35 21.07 -5.01
N GLU A 9 18.38 21.05 -4.14
CA GLU A 9 18.33 20.29 -2.89
C GLU A 9 17.24 20.81 -1.94
N ASN A 10 17.09 22.14 -1.85
CA ASN A 10 16.04 22.76 -1.04
C ASN A 10 14.64 22.48 -1.59
N GLU A 11 14.46 22.57 -2.91
CA GLU A 11 13.20 22.20 -3.59
C GLU A 11 12.89 20.71 -3.39
N PHE A 12 13.89 19.83 -3.50
CA PHE A 12 13.73 18.40 -3.24
C PHE A 12 13.25 18.14 -1.81
N ILE A 13 13.85 18.78 -0.79
CA ILE A 13 13.46 18.59 0.61
C ILE A 13 12.01 19.05 0.83
N LYS A 14 11.59 20.17 0.20
CA LYS A 14 10.20 20.64 0.26
C LYS A 14 9.24 19.65 -0.39
N ALA A 15 9.58 19.15 -1.58
CA ALA A 15 8.79 18.14 -2.28
C ALA A 15 8.71 16.83 -1.48
N TRP A 16 9.83 16.36 -0.93
CA TRP A 16 9.92 15.15 -0.12
C TRP A 16 9.03 15.20 1.13
N LYS A 17 9.02 16.34 1.83
CA LYS A 17 8.20 16.56 3.04
C LYS A 17 6.71 16.68 2.72
N SER A 18 6.35 17.33 1.62
CA SER A 18 4.95 17.54 1.21
C SER A 18 4.33 16.34 0.49
N PHE A 19 5.16 15.44 -0.07
CA PHE A 19 4.67 14.26 -0.77
C PHE A 19 3.91 13.32 0.17
N LYS A 20 2.62 13.12 -0.13
CA LYS A 20 1.73 12.20 0.59
C LYS A 20 2.14 10.76 0.29
N LYS A 21 2.74 10.10 1.27
CA LYS A 21 3.14 8.68 1.20
C LYS A 21 1.96 7.79 1.64
N PRO A 22 1.91 6.53 1.19
CA PRO A 22 0.92 5.57 1.69
C PRO A 22 0.93 5.50 3.22
N LYS A 23 -0.25 5.56 3.86
CA LYS A 23 -0.38 5.65 5.33
C LYS A 23 0.24 4.46 6.08
N LYS A 24 0.26 3.28 5.47
CA LYS A 24 0.85 2.05 6.03
C LYS A 24 2.37 2.05 6.01
N TRP A 25 3.00 2.95 5.25
CA TRP A 25 4.46 2.97 5.19
C TRP A 25 5.02 3.57 6.47
N PRO A 26 6.12 2.99 6.99
CA PRO A 26 6.87 3.66 8.05
C PRO A 26 7.38 5.00 7.54
N ARG A 27 7.65 5.91 8.47
CA ARG A 27 8.23 7.20 8.13
C ARG A 27 9.59 7.00 7.47
N LEU A 28 9.70 7.37 6.20
CA LEU A 28 10.96 7.30 5.46
C LEU A 28 11.88 8.47 5.84
N PRO A 29 13.18 8.22 6.15
CA PRO A 29 14.14 9.28 6.39
C PRO A 29 14.40 10.10 5.12
N ASN A 30 15.02 11.27 5.25
CA ASN A 30 15.46 12.06 4.09
C ASN A 30 16.55 11.29 3.32
N PRO A 31 16.35 10.95 2.03
CA PRO A 31 17.32 10.19 1.27
C PRO A 31 18.62 10.97 1.00
N ILE A 32 18.63 12.32 1.04
CA ILE A 32 19.89 13.07 0.86
C ILE A 32 20.81 12.90 2.08
N SER A 33 20.29 13.11 3.28
CA SER A 33 21.09 13.18 4.51
C SER A 33 21.26 11.83 5.20
N HIS A 34 20.34 10.88 4.98
CA HIS A 34 20.26 9.65 5.78
C HIS A 34 20.19 8.37 4.93
N HIS A 35 20.64 8.38 3.67
CA HIS A 35 20.62 7.18 2.82
C HIS A 35 21.33 5.96 3.45
N ALA A 36 22.39 6.18 4.23
CA ALA A 36 23.09 5.11 4.94
C ALA A 36 22.22 4.34 5.96
N SER A 37 21.09 4.91 6.38
CA SER A 37 20.13 4.25 7.29
C SER A 37 19.05 3.44 6.57
N PHE A 38 18.98 3.53 5.24
CA PHE A 38 17.90 2.89 4.47
C PHE A 38 18.09 1.38 4.44
N MET A 39 17.01 0.65 4.68
CA MET A 39 16.93 -0.77 4.38
C MET A 39 16.59 -0.99 2.90
N MET A 40 16.76 -2.21 2.41
CA MET A 40 16.37 -2.58 1.04
C MET A 40 14.92 -2.20 0.75
N SER A 41 14.00 -2.49 1.67
CA SER A 41 12.57 -2.11 1.54
C SER A 41 12.36 -0.60 1.44
N ASP A 42 13.22 0.23 2.03
CA ASP A 42 13.15 1.68 1.92
C ASP A 42 13.65 2.17 0.54
N TYR A 43 14.67 1.53 -0.03
CA TYR A 43 15.10 1.78 -1.41
C TYR A 43 14.02 1.39 -2.43
N LEU A 44 13.32 0.28 -2.22
CA LEU A 44 12.19 -0.11 -3.07
C LEU A 44 11.06 0.92 -2.99
N ARG A 45 10.67 1.32 -1.78
CA ARG A 45 9.67 2.38 -1.56
C ARG A 45 10.08 3.70 -2.20
N LEU A 46 11.37 4.06 -2.09
CA LEU A 46 11.92 5.26 -2.71
C LEU A 46 11.77 5.21 -4.22
N ALA A 47 12.17 4.12 -4.88
CA ALA A 47 12.05 3.97 -6.32
C ALA A 47 10.60 4.09 -6.82
N MET A 48 9.63 3.56 -6.07
CA MET A 48 8.21 3.67 -6.43
C MET A 48 7.68 5.11 -6.47
N ILE A 49 8.27 6.04 -5.69
CA ILE A 49 7.76 7.41 -5.54
C ILE A 49 8.67 8.49 -6.13
N MET A 50 9.97 8.20 -6.32
CA MET A 50 10.94 9.17 -6.84
C MET A 50 10.57 9.80 -8.18
N PRO A 51 10.04 9.06 -9.19
CA PRO A 51 9.59 9.68 -10.43
C PRO A 51 8.61 10.84 -10.20
N PHE A 52 7.65 10.66 -9.29
CA PHE A 52 6.61 11.64 -8.97
C PHE A 52 7.17 12.83 -8.19
N ILE A 53 8.07 12.57 -7.25
CA ILE A 53 8.74 13.63 -6.49
C ILE A 53 9.55 14.49 -7.45
N LEU A 54 10.38 13.90 -8.31
CA LEU A 54 11.15 14.64 -9.31
C LEU A 54 10.25 15.42 -10.26
N ASN A 55 9.17 14.81 -10.76
CA ASN A 55 8.21 15.49 -11.64
C ASN A 55 7.56 16.73 -10.99
N SER A 56 7.39 16.72 -9.66
CA SER A 56 6.76 17.83 -8.93
C SER A 56 7.63 19.10 -8.91
N PHE A 57 8.94 19.00 -8.63
CA PHE A 57 9.80 20.17 -8.43
C PHE A 57 10.84 20.40 -9.51
N LEU A 58 11.32 19.35 -10.20
CA LEU A 58 12.55 19.42 -10.99
C LEU A 58 12.43 20.41 -12.16
N LYS A 59 13.29 21.44 -12.14
CA LYS A 59 13.51 22.41 -13.22
C LYS A 59 14.97 22.32 -13.69
N VAL A 60 15.28 23.03 -14.78
CA VAL A 60 16.66 23.12 -15.27
C VAL A 60 17.56 23.83 -14.24
N SER A 61 17.06 24.86 -13.55
CA SER A 61 17.78 25.57 -12.48
C SER A 61 18.03 24.73 -11.22
N SER A 62 17.23 23.68 -11.00
CA SER A 62 17.39 22.75 -9.88
C SER A 62 18.64 21.85 -10.03
N LEU A 63 19.25 21.81 -11.22
CA LEU A 63 20.41 20.97 -11.53
C LEU A 63 21.69 21.81 -11.57
N LYS A 64 22.83 21.20 -11.26
CA LYS A 64 24.13 21.84 -11.54
C LYS A 64 24.32 21.94 -13.06
N GLU A 65 24.84 23.07 -13.52
CA GLU A 65 24.96 23.35 -14.96
C GLU A 65 25.93 22.39 -15.65
N ASN A 66 27.09 22.12 -15.03
CA ASN A 66 28.08 21.19 -15.58
C ASN A 66 27.51 19.78 -15.72
N GLU A 67 26.85 19.26 -14.69
CA GLU A 67 26.18 17.94 -14.74
C GLU A 67 25.12 17.88 -15.82
N SER A 68 24.32 18.95 -15.97
CA SER A 68 23.28 19.02 -17.00
C SER A 68 23.87 18.96 -18.41
N LYS A 69 24.99 19.66 -18.67
CA LYS A 69 25.69 19.62 -19.96
C LYS A 69 26.27 18.25 -20.26
N ILE A 70 26.85 17.59 -19.25
CA ILE A 70 27.42 16.25 -19.41
C ILE A 70 26.31 15.24 -19.73
N ILE A 71 25.19 15.25 -18.99
CA ILE A 71 24.04 14.37 -19.25
C ILE A 71 23.48 14.66 -20.65
N MET A 72 23.34 15.94 -21.02
CA MET A 72 22.85 16.37 -22.33
C MET A 72 23.68 15.78 -23.48
N GLN A 73 25.01 15.79 -23.36
CA GLN A 73 25.90 15.16 -24.34
C GLN A 73 25.69 13.64 -24.42
N ARG A 74 25.58 12.95 -23.27
CA ARG A 74 25.42 11.49 -23.24
C ARG A 74 24.07 10.98 -23.74
N ILE A 75 23.01 11.78 -23.56
CA ILE A 75 21.67 11.46 -24.10
C ILE A 75 21.49 11.90 -25.56
N ASP A 76 22.55 12.43 -26.19
CA ASP A 76 22.57 12.89 -27.59
C ASP A 76 21.42 13.86 -27.91
N THR A 77 21.31 14.93 -27.13
CA THR A 77 20.28 15.96 -27.32
C THR A 77 20.87 17.36 -27.33
N LEU A 78 20.27 18.25 -28.12
CA LEU A 78 20.70 19.66 -28.24
C LEU A 78 19.97 20.60 -27.27
N ARG A 79 18.97 20.10 -26.53
CA ARG A 79 18.10 20.93 -25.69
C ARG A 79 18.29 20.60 -24.22
N ILE A 80 18.91 21.49 -23.44
CA ILE A 80 19.11 21.30 -21.99
C ILE A 80 17.79 21.09 -21.23
N SER A 81 16.68 21.60 -21.75
CA SER A 81 15.35 21.41 -21.17
C SER A 81 14.85 19.97 -21.17
N THR A 82 15.43 19.08 -21.99
CA THR A 82 15.08 17.64 -22.02
C THR A 82 15.82 16.83 -20.95
N VAL A 83 16.92 17.35 -20.38
CA VAL A 83 17.73 16.68 -19.35
C VAL A 83 16.88 16.30 -18.14
N LYS A 84 16.03 17.20 -17.65
CA LYS A 84 15.12 16.90 -16.54
C LYS A 84 14.17 15.73 -16.85
N ASN A 85 13.67 15.67 -18.09
CA ASN A 85 12.77 14.60 -18.51
C ASN A 85 13.54 13.29 -18.65
N ALA A 86 14.80 13.32 -19.08
CA ALA A 86 15.66 12.14 -19.12
C ALA A 86 15.93 11.59 -17.71
N ILE A 87 16.18 12.46 -16.72
CA ILE A 87 16.35 12.06 -15.31
C ILE A 87 15.06 11.44 -14.76
N ILE A 88 13.90 12.07 -14.98
CA ILE A 88 12.60 11.53 -14.54
C ILE A 88 12.33 10.18 -15.24
N SER A 89 12.55 10.09 -16.55
CA SER A 89 12.39 8.85 -17.32
C SER A 89 13.33 7.75 -16.82
N CYS A 90 14.57 8.06 -16.46
CA CYS A 90 15.48 7.10 -15.84
C CYS A 90 14.88 6.49 -14.57
N TRP A 91 14.36 7.34 -13.67
CA TRP A 91 13.67 6.86 -12.47
C TRP A 91 12.37 6.10 -12.79
N VAL A 92 11.67 6.45 -13.87
CA VAL A 92 10.51 5.67 -14.35
C VAL A 92 10.92 4.25 -14.75
N HIS A 93 12.03 4.09 -15.49
CA HIS A 93 12.53 2.76 -15.84
C HIS A 93 12.95 1.98 -14.60
N VAL A 94 13.66 2.60 -13.66
CA VAL A 94 14.01 1.97 -12.37
C VAL A 94 12.74 1.51 -11.62
N ALA A 95 11.72 2.37 -11.53
CA ALA A 95 10.47 2.04 -10.84
C ALA A 95 9.69 0.90 -11.53
N LYS A 96 9.65 0.89 -12.87
CA LYS A 96 9.06 -0.19 -13.67
C LYS A 96 9.81 -1.51 -13.47
N THR A 97 11.13 -1.49 -13.60
CA THR A 97 11.96 -2.68 -13.43
C THR A 97 11.81 -3.25 -12.04
N MET A 98 11.84 -2.43 -11.00
CA MET A 98 11.61 -2.88 -9.63
C MET A 98 10.23 -3.51 -9.45
N ARG A 99 9.16 -2.92 -10.01
CA ARG A 99 7.83 -3.54 -9.96
C ARG A 99 7.83 -4.93 -10.59
N MET A 100 8.44 -5.11 -11.76
CA MET A 100 8.51 -6.40 -12.45
C MET A 100 9.36 -7.41 -11.69
N VAL A 101 10.51 -7.00 -11.16
CA VAL A 101 11.40 -7.88 -10.40
C VAL A 101 10.74 -8.42 -9.14
N PHE A 102 9.90 -7.62 -8.48
CA PHE A 102 9.18 -8.00 -7.26
C PHE A 102 7.73 -8.45 -7.53
N GLU A 103 7.41 -8.88 -8.75
CA GLU A 103 6.10 -9.43 -9.04
C GLU A 103 5.99 -10.88 -8.56
N SER A 104 4.90 -11.20 -7.85
CA SER A 104 4.71 -12.52 -7.22
C SER A 104 4.31 -13.63 -8.19
N LYS A 105 3.90 -13.28 -9.41
CA LYS A 105 3.40 -14.22 -10.41
C LYS A 105 3.79 -13.74 -11.80
N PHE A 106 4.32 -14.63 -12.63
CA PHE A 106 4.70 -14.31 -13.99
C PHE A 106 3.83 -15.10 -14.97
N THR A 107 3.36 -14.44 -16.02
CA THR A 107 2.83 -15.09 -17.24
C THR A 107 3.94 -15.16 -18.29
N LEU A 108 3.67 -15.78 -19.45
CA LEU A 108 4.61 -15.75 -20.58
C LEU A 108 4.95 -14.31 -20.98
N ASP A 109 3.95 -13.43 -21.07
CA ASP A 109 4.12 -12.01 -21.37
C ASP A 109 4.93 -11.28 -20.29
N SER A 110 4.77 -11.65 -19.01
CA SER A 110 5.54 -11.05 -17.90
C SER A 110 7.05 -11.26 -18.08
N TYR A 111 7.50 -12.41 -18.60
CA TYR A 111 8.93 -12.66 -18.82
C TYR A 111 9.51 -11.76 -19.91
N ASP A 112 8.75 -11.53 -20.98
CA ASP A 112 9.18 -10.68 -22.08
C ASP A 112 9.20 -9.19 -21.66
N GLU A 113 8.20 -8.77 -20.87
CA GLU A 113 8.16 -7.43 -20.29
C GLU A 113 9.29 -7.21 -19.27
N LEU A 114 9.63 -8.22 -18.45
CA LEU A 114 10.79 -8.18 -17.55
C LEU A 114 12.09 -7.98 -18.36
N GLN A 115 12.31 -8.78 -19.41
CA GLN A 115 13.51 -8.67 -20.25
C GLN A 115 13.60 -7.31 -20.92
N LYS A 116 12.48 -6.73 -21.34
CA LYS A 116 12.41 -5.38 -21.88
C LYS A 116 12.77 -4.33 -20.84
N CYS A 117 12.16 -4.36 -19.65
CA CYS A 117 12.44 -3.42 -18.57
C CYS A 117 13.93 -3.41 -18.18
N LEU A 118 14.51 -4.60 -18.01
CA LEU A 118 15.92 -4.76 -17.66
C LEU A 118 16.86 -4.21 -18.73
N ARG A 119 16.57 -4.46 -20.02
CA ARG A 119 17.36 -3.89 -21.13
C ARG A 119 17.26 -2.37 -21.20
N GLU A 120 16.06 -1.82 -21.06
CA GLU A 120 15.85 -0.37 -21.05
C GLU A 120 16.58 0.29 -19.88
N GLU A 121 16.52 -0.31 -18.69
CA GLU A 121 17.24 0.14 -17.50
C GLU A 121 18.77 0.13 -17.71
N MET A 122 19.32 -0.95 -18.28
CA MET A 122 20.74 -1.05 -18.62
C MET A 122 21.22 0.03 -19.59
N ILE A 123 20.34 0.50 -20.49
CA ILE A 123 20.68 1.54 -21.46
C ILE A 123 20.59 2.94 -20.84
N ILE A 124 19.52 3.22 -20.07
CA ILE A 124 19.26 4.58 -19.59
C ILE A 124 20.08 4.95 -18.35
N LEU A 125 20.33 4.01 -17.43
CA LEU A 125 21.08 4.29 -16.20
C LEU A 125 22.48 4.85 -16.50
N PRO A 126 23.33 4.20 -17.32
CA PRO A 126 24.67 4.73 -17.64
C PRO A 126 24.66 6.06 -18.39
N LYS A 127 23.59 6.33 -19.17
CA LYS A 127 23.46 7.60 -19.90
C LYS A 127 23.27 8.77 -18.93
N VAL A 128 22.42 8.60 -17.92
CA VAL A 128 22.13 9.63 -16.91
C VAL A 128 23.21 9.64 -15.81
N PHE A 129 23.56 8.47 -15.30
CA PHE A 129 24.47 8.24 -14.17
C PHE A 129 25.67 7.39 -14.62
N PRO A 130 26.81 8.00 -14.97
CA PRO A 130 27.92 7.31 -15.63
C PRO A 130 28.55 6.22 -14.75
N GLU A 131 28.45 6.35 -13.43
CA GLU A 131 28.98 5.41 -12.45
C GLU A 131 28.40 4.00 -12.61
N PHE A 132 27.26 3.85 -13.29
CA PHE A 132 26.60 2.56 -13.52
C PHE A 132 27.14 1.78 -14.72
N ALA A 133 27.90 2.39 -15.64
CA ALA A 133 28.25 1.80 -16.94
C ALA A 133 28.91 0.42 -16.86
N ASN A 134 29.72 0.19 -15.82
CA ASN A 134 30.51 -1.04 -15.65
C ASN A 134 30.24 -1.74 -14.32
N LEU A 135 29.11 -1.46 -13.65
CA LEU A 135 28.81 -2.12 -12.39
C LEU A 135 28.36 -3.56 -12.62
N PRO A 136 28.94 -4.55 -11.91
CA PRO A 136 28.44 -5.93 -11.93
C PRO A 136 26.95 -6.02 -11.59
N ASN A 137 26.49 -5.13 -10.70
CA ASN A 137 25.08 -5.01 -10.30
C ASN A 137 24.16 -4.56 -11.43
N LEU A 138 24.68 -3.91 -12.48
CA LEU A 138 23.91 -3.62 -13.69
C LEU A 138 24.05 -4.76 -14.70
N HIS A 139 25.23 -5.38 -14.81
CA HIS A 139 25.45 -6.53 -15.70
C HIS A 139 24.53 -7.72 -15.36
N ILE A 140 24.24 -7.95 -14.07
CA ILE A 140 23.36 -9.05 -13.63
C ILE A 140 21.97 -9.00 -14.29
N ASN A 141 21.50 -7.83 -14.73
CA ASN A 141 20.23 -7.65 -15.42
C ASN A 141 20.12 -8.53 -16.68
N VAL A 142 21.23 -8.89 -17.33
CA VAL A 142 21.23 -9.81 -18.49
C VAL A 142 20.83 -11.24 -18.10
N HIS A 143 21.13 -11.64 -16.86
CA HIS A 143 20.91 -13.00 -16.35
C HIS A 143 19.58 -13.16 -15.61
N LEU A 144 19.02 -12.07 -15.07
CA LEU A 144 17.75 -12.09 -14.33
C LEU A 144 16.57 -12.73 -15.10
N PRO A 145 16.38 -12.53 -16.42
CA PRO A 145 15.30 -13.20 -17.15
C PRO A 145 15.43 -14.73 -17.13
N MET A 146 16.66 -15.24 -17.24
CA MET A 146 16.94 -16.68 -17.14
C MET A 146 16.60 -17.18 -15.73
N HIS A 147 17.04 -16.48 -14.68
CA HIS A 147 16.71 -16.84 -13.30
C HIS A 147 15.21 -16.84 -13.05
N ALA A 148 14.48 -15.83 -13.54
CA ALA A 148 13.04 -15.78 -13.42
C ALA A 148 12.39 -17.02 -14.06
N ARG A 149 12.81 -17.41 -15.28
CA ARG A 149 12.28 -18.60 -15.97
C ARG A 149 12.61 -19.90 -15.24
N THR A 150 13.82 -20.03 -14.69
CA THR A 150 14.25 -21.23 -13.95
C THR A 150 13.49 -21.40 -12.63
N TYR A 151 13.27 -20.30 -11.90
CA TYR A 151 12.70 -20.34 -10.54
C TYR A 151 11.25 -19.83 -10.48
N GLY A 152 10.61 -19.59 -11.62
CA GLY A 152 9.25 -19.07 -11.76
C GLY A 152 9.12 -17.55 -11.52
N THR A 153 9.83 -16.99 -10.54
CA THR A 153 9.89 -15.54 -10.28
C THR A 153 11.24 -15.17 -9.68
N LEU A 154 11.61 -13.89 -9.71
CA LEU A 154 12.81 -13.38 -9.03
C LEU A 154 12.64 -13.27 -7.51
N ILE A 155 11.40 -13.27 -7.01
CA ILE A 155 11.11 -13.35 -5.57
C ILE A 155 11.65 -14.66 -4.99
N ASN A 156 11.64 -15.76 -5.75
CA ASN A 156 12.11 -17.06 -5.27
C ASN A 156 13.63 -17.14 -5.13
N THR A 157 14.39 -16.23 -5.74
CA THR A 157 15.85 -16.16 -5.64
C THR A 157 16.33 -15.04 -4.73
N GLN A 158 15.42 -14.25 -4.15
CA GLN A 158 15.78 -13.13 -3.30
C GLN A 158 16.38 -13.59 -1.95
N VAL A 159 17.30 -12.80 -1.42
CA VAL A 159 17.94 -13.06 -0.12
C VAL A 159 17.35 -12.24 1.04
N GLY A 160 16.37 -11.37 0.77
CA GLY A 160 15.82 -10.43 1.76
C GLY A 160 15.30 -11.10 3.04
N ILE A 161 14.57 -12.21 2.89
CA ILE A 161 14.06 -12.99 4.04
C ILE A 161 15.22 -13.55 4.87
N LYS A 162 16.24 -14.10 4.21
CA LYS A 162 17.43 -14.64 4.88
C LYS A 162 18.18 -13.55 5.65
N GLU A 163 18.36 -12.37 5.07
CA GLU A 163 18.99 -11.23 5.74
C GLU A 163 18.18 -10.69 6.93
N MET A 164 16.84 -10.72 6.83
CA MET A 164 15.96 -10.37 7.93
C MET A 164 16.09 -11.36 9.10
N VAL A 165 16.08 -12.67 8.81
CA VAL A 165 16.30 -13.72 9.83
C VAL A 165 17.69 -13.56 10.45
N HIS A 166 18.72 -13.32 9.64
CA HIS A 166 20.09 -13.12 10.12
C HIS A 166 20.20 -11.93 11.08
N ARG A 167 19.53 -10.83 10.78
CA ARG A 167 19.47 -9.65 11.67
C ARG A 167 18.78 -9.95 12.99
N ILE A 168 17.65 -10.66 12.95
CA ILE A 168 16.91 -11.09 14.13
C ILE A 168 17.82 -11.95 15.02
N PHE A 169 18.55 -12.90 14.43
CA PHE A 169 19.52 -13.72 15.16
C PHE A 169 20.67 -12.90 15.74
N LYS A 170 21.30 -12.01 14.96
CA LYS A 170 22.35 -11.10 15.44
C LYS A 170 21.90 -10.27 16.65
N ALA A 171 20.69 -9.72 16.60
CA ALA A 171 20.13 -8.93 17.69
C ALA A 171 19.90 -9.75 18.99
N MET A 172 19.77 -11.07 18.86
CA MET A 172 19.61 -11.97 20.00
C MET A 172 20.94 -12.45 20.59
N VAL A 173 22.04 -12.42 19.84
CA VAL A 173 23.36 -12.91 20.31
C VAL A 173 23.75 -12.34 21.68
N PRO A 174 23.62 -11.03 21.98
CA PRO A 174 23.97 -10.48 23.30
C PRO A 174 23.10 -11.00 24.45
N ARG A 175 21.98 -11.67 24.16
CA ARG A 175 21.04 -12.25 25.14
C ARG A 175 21.22 -13.76 25.31
N THR A 176 22.18 -14.36 24.62
CA THR A 176 22.54 -15.78 24.79
C THR A 176 23.60 -15.93 25.87
N ASN A 177 23.87 -17.16 26.31
CA ASN A 177 24.98 -17.44 27.23
C ASN A 177 26.37 -17.34 26.57
N CYS A 178 26.43 -16.99 25.28
CA CYS A 178 27.63 -16.90 24.43
C CYS A 178 28.51 -18.17 24.36
N LYS A 179 28.13 -19.26 25.03
CA LYS A 179 28.87 -20.54 25.02
C LYS A 179 28.42 -21.43 23.87
N ASN A 180 27.12 -21.46 23.58
CA ASN A 180 26.55 -22.32 22.55
C ASN A 180 25.43 -21.60 21.79
N VAL A 181 25.82 -20.48 21.16
CA VAL A 181 24.91 -19.56 20.47
C VAL A 181 24.03 -20.26 19.44
N GLU A 182 24.58 -21.20 18.68
CA GLU A 182 23.84 -21.98 17.67
C GLU A 182 22.71 -22.80 18.32
N LEU A 183 23.02 -23.54 19.38
CA LEU A 183 22.03 -24.34 20.10
C LEU A 183 20.95 -23.46 20.74
N ASP A 184 21.33 -22.32 21.32
CA ASP A 184 20.39 -21.38 21.94
C ASP A 184 19.43 -20.77 20.90
N LEU A 185 19.95 -20.37 19.73
CA LEU A 185 19.14 -19.86 18.62
C LEU A 185 18.23 -20.94 18.04
N LEU A 186 18.73 -22.17 17.83
CA LEU A 186 17.95 -23.30 17.31
C LEU A 186 16.83 -23.72 18.27
N LYS A 187 17.12 -23.77 19.57
CA LYS A 187 16.10 -24.04 20.61
C LYS A 187 14.98 -23.01 20.53
N ARG A 188 15.34 -21.72 20.53
CA ARG A 188 14.36 -20.64 20.46
C ARG A 188 13.53 -20.67 19.17
N TYR A 189 14.17 -20.90 18.02
CA TYR A 189 13.48 -21.01 16.75
C TYR A 189 12.49 -22.18 16.75
N THR A 190 12.91 -23.34 17.26
CA THR A 190 12.07 -24.53 17.42
C THR A 190 10.89 -24.25 18.36
N THR A 191 11.12 -23.57 19.48
CA THR A 191 10.05 -23.18 20.43
C THR A 191 9.03 -22.26 19.77
N LEU A 192 9.47 -21.22 19.04
CA LEU A 192 8.56 -20.32 18.32
C LEU A 192 7.77 -21.06 17.24
N PHE A 193 8.43 -21.98 16.52
CA PHE A 193 7.78 -22.81 15.52
C PHE A 193 6.70 -23.71 16.14
N ALA A 194 6.99 -24.34 17.27
CA ALA A 194 6.03 -25.15 18.02
C ALA A 194 4.85 -24.32 18.52
N ILE A 195 5.09 -23.12 19.07
CA ILE A 195 4.01 -22.20 19.51
C ILE A 195 3.13 -21.83 18.31
N ARG A 196 3.73 -21.45 17.17
CA ARG A 196 2.98 -21.15 15.95
C ARG A 196 2.12 -22.35 15.52
N HIS A 197 2.71 -23.54 15.45
CA HIS A 197 1.97 -24.74 15.06
C HIS A 197 0.78 -25.04 15.99
N LEU A 198 0.93 -24.79 17.30
CA LEU A 198 -0.17 -24.91 18.26
C LEU A 198 -1.26 -23.84 18.04
N VAL A 199 -0.87 -22.58 17.82
CA VAL A 199 -1.80 -21.48 17.51
C VAL A 199 -2.55 -21.72 16.21
N ASP A 200 -1.88 -22.26 15.19
CA ASP A 200 -2.43 -22.62 13.88
C ASP A 200 -3.22 -23.96 13.94
N ARG A 201 -3.57 -24.46 15.14
CA ARG A 201 -4.37 -25.69 15.37
C ARG A 201 -3.75 -26.97 14.78
N GLY A 202 -2.42 -27.03 14.75
CA GLY A 202 -1.70 -28.14 14.13
C GLY A 202 -1.74 -28.13 12.60
N ALA A 203 -2.15 -27.01 11.98
CA ALA A 203 -2.03 -26.82 10.54
C ALA A 203 -0.58 -26.50 10.19
N ASP A 204 0.01 -27.32 9.32
CA ASP A 204 1.28 -27.04 8.66
C ASP A 204 1.15 -27.54 7.22
N GLN A 205 1.23 -26.64 6.25
CA GLN A 205 1.09 -26.97 4.82
C GLN A 205 2.20 -27.91 4.32
N ARG A 206 3.29 -28.07 5.09
CA ARG A 206 4.37 -29.02 4.78
C ARG A 206 4.06 -30.43 5.25
N LEU A 207 3.06 -30.60 6.12
CA LEU A 207 2.60 -31.89 6.62
C LEU A 207 1.33 -32.30 5.86
N SER A 208 1.29 -33.55 5.39
CA SER A 208 0.18 -34.07 4.59
C SER A 208 -1.13 -34.23 5.36
N GLN A 209 -1.09 -34.19 6.70
CA GLN A 209 -2.28 -34.23 7.54
C GLN A 209 -2.17 -33.22 8.69
N PRO A 210 -3.20 -32.38 8.90
CA PRO A 210 -3.24 -31.49 10.06
C PRO A 210 -3.39 -32.29 11.35
N CYS A 211 -2.69 -31.87 12.41
CA CYS A 211 -2.78 -32.49 13.72
C CYS A 211 -4.11 -32.13 14.40
N ARG A 212 -5.14 -32.97 14.21
CA ARG A 212 -6.51 -32.75 14.73
C ARG A 212 -6.59 -32.62 16.26
N GLY A 213 -5.58 -33.06 17.00
CA GLY A 213 -5.52 -32.98 18.46
C GLY A 213 -5.49 -31.56 19.03
N PHE A 214 -5.15 -30.55 18.24
CA PHE A 214 -5.04 -29.15 18.69
C PHE A 214 -6.25 -28.26 18.32
N ALA A 215 -7.25 -28.81 17.63
CA ALA A 215 -8.42 -28.04 17.18
C ALA A 215 -9.26 -27.46 18.34
N THR A 216 -9.21 -28.08 19.52
CA THR A 216 -10.01 -27.71 20.72
C THR A 216 -9.28 -26.78 21.69
N MET A 217 -8.03 -26.38 21.43
CA MET A 217 -7.17 -25.65 22.40
C MET A 217 -7.44 -24.13 22.54
N GLN A 218 -8.38 -23.57 21.78
CA GLN A 218 -8.48 -22.12 21.56
C GLN A 218 -8.83 -21.28 22.81
N SER A 219 -9.63 -21.80 23.75
CA SER A 219 -10.06 -21.05 24.94
C SER A 219 -8.93 -20.86 25.95
N ASN A 220 -8.04 -21.85 26.09
CA ASN A 220 -6.99 -21.83 27.11
C ASN A 220 -5.69 -21.19 26.64
N PHE A 221 -5.38 -21.27 25.33
CA PHE A 221 -4.13 -20.73 24.78
C PHE A 221 -4.09 -19.20 24.75
N ARG A 222 -5.25 -18.56 24.51
CA ARG A 222 -5.36 -17.09 24.50
C ARG A 222 -4.95 -16.51 25.85
N ASN A 223 -5.41 -17.13 26.95
CA ASN A 223 -5.06 -16.73 28.33
C ASN A 223 -3.58 -16.98 28.68
N LEU A 224 -2.96 -17.96 28.02
CA LEU A 224 -1.55 -18.35 28.25
C LEU A 224 -0.58 -17.35 27.60
N LEU A 225 -0.97 -16.76 26.46
CA LEU A 225 -0.15 -15.81 25.69
C LEU A 225 -0.41 -14.34 26.06
N THR A 226 -1.56 -14.00 26.64
CA THR A 226 -1.93 -12.62 27.02
C THR A 226 -0.99 -11.98 28.04
N ASN A 227 -0.21 -12.77 28.80
CA ASN A 227 0.73 -12.27 29.81
C ASN A 227 2.22 -12.41 29.42
N TRP A 228 2.54 -12.99 28.26
CA TRP A 228 3.93 -13.28 27.87
C TRP A 228 4.58 -12.29 26.90
N TYR A 229 3.79 -11.42 26.25
CA TYR A 229 4.31 -10.43 25.31
C TYR A 229 3.85 -9.03 25.71
N ILE A 230 4.78 -8.08 25.71
CA ILE A 230 4.44 -6.65 25.61
C ILE A 230 3.97 -6.45 24.17
N THR A 231 2.67 -6.57 23.94
CA THR A 231 2.08 -6.13 22.68
C THR A 231 2.02 -4.60 22.69
N GLU A 232 2.29 -3.96 21.55
CA GLU A 232 1.94 -2.54 21.31
C GLU A 232 0.42 -2.33 21.21
N ASP A 233 -0.39 -3.23 21.77
CA ASP A 233 -1.76 -2.89 22.10
C ASP A 233 -1.73 -2.06 23.39
N LYS A 234 -1.52 -0.75 23.21
CA LYS A 234 -2.31 0.23 23.96
C LYS A 234 -3.77 0.10 23.54
N VAL A 235 -4.36 -1.08 23.69
CA VAL A 235 -5.74 -1.16 24.16
C VAL A 235 -5.56 -1.03 25.66
N SER A 236 -5.53 0.23 26.10
CA SER A 236 -5.72 0.57 27.49
C SER A 236 -6.89 -0.26 28.01
N ASN A 237 -6.58 -1.23 28.88
CA ASN A 237 -7.50 -1.82 29.85
C ASN A 237 -7.87 -0.77 30.92
N GLU A 238 -8.08 0.47 30.50
CA GLU A 238 -8.52 1.59 31.31
C GLU A 238 -9.50 2.39 30.45
N GLN A 239 -10.67 1.81 30.24
CA GLN A 239 -11.89 2.38 30.80
C GLN A 239 -13.00 1.34 30.59
N GLU A 240 -13.60 1.03 31.73
CA GLU A 240 -14.87 0.35 31.89
C GLU A 240 -15.75 0.44 30.64
N LEU A 241 -16.16 -0.74 30.17
CA LEU A 241 -17.31 -0.94 29.29
C LEU A 241 -18.54 -0.33 29.96
N ASN A 242 -18.71 0.97 29.83
CA ASN A 242 -19.93 1.71 30.13
C ASN A 242 -20.11 2.74 29.02
N GLU A 243 -20.74 2.29 27.95
CA GLU A 243 -21.71 3.01 27.13
C GLU A 243 -22.14 2.02 26.04
N ASP A 244 -23.44 1.83 25.88
CA ASP A 244 -24.08 0.91 24.93
C ASP A 244 -23.35 0.81 23.59
N VAL A 245 -22.46 -0.19 23.43
CA VAL A 245 -21.84 -0.46 22.14
C VAL A 245 -22.88 -1.19 21.31
N ASP A 246 -23.69 -0.41 20.60
CA ASP A 246 -24.58 -0.88 19.55
C ASP A 246 -23.85 -1.94 18.71
N VAL A 247 -24.29 -3.20 18.77
CA VAL A 247 -23.68 -4.30 18.03
C VAL A 247 -23.83 -4.04 16.54
N ILE A 248 -22.71 -3.78 15.87
CA ILE A 248 -22.68 -3.54 14.42
C ILE A 248 -22.82 -4.90 13.72
N SER A 249 -23.83 -5.00 12.87
CA SER A 249 -24.08 -6.17 12.03
C SER A 249 -23.35 -6.03 10.71
N SER A 250 -22.73 -7.14 10.28
CA SER A 250 -22.19 -7.24 8.92
C SER A 250 -23.32 -7.59 7.94
N PRO A 251 -23.34 -6.99 6.74
CA PRO A 251 -24.25 -7.41 5.67
C PRO A 251 -23.82 -8.72 4.99
N VAL A 252 -22.59 -9.20 5.26
CA VAL A 252 -21.99 -10.38 4.61
C VAL A 252 -21.23 -11.23 5.63
N ASP A 253 -21.19 -12.55 5.41
CA ASP A 253 -20.63 -13.50 6.38
C ASP A 253 -19.09 -13.40 6.49
N PHE A 254 -18.42 -13.04 5.40
CA PHE A 254 -16.96 -12.93 5.36
C PHE A 254 -16.41 -11.67 6.05
N ILE A 255 -17.26 -10.73 6.48
CA ILE A 255 -16.84 -9.54 7.26
C ILE A 255 -17.28 -9.70 8.71
N THR A 256 -16.33 -9.59 9.63
CA THR A 256 -16.59 -9.69 11.08
C THR A 256 -15.85 -8.61 11.87
N ASN A 257 -16.19 -8.46 13.16
CA ASN A 257 -15.50 -7.57 14.11
C ASN A 257 -15.41 -6.10 13.64
N ILE A 258 -16.50 -5.56 13.12
CA ILE A 258 -16.56 -4.16 12.68
C ILE A 258 -16.53 -3.25 13.91
N ILE A 259 -15.56 -2.35 13.95
CA ILE A 259 -15.37 -1.34 15.01
C ILE A 259 -15.22 0.02 14.34
N LEU A 260 -15.99 0.99 14.83
CA LEU A 260 -15.91 2.39 14.40
C LEU A 260 -15.19 3.20 15.48
N LYS A 261 -14.29 4.09 15.06
CA LYS A 261 -13.51 4.93 15.98
C LYS A 261 -13.50 6.37 15.51
N ARG A 262 -13.32 7.27 16.48
CA ARG A 262 -13.20 8.73 16.31
C ARG A 262 -14.44 9.34 15.64
N LEU A 263 -15.43 9.65 16.46
CA LEU A 263 -16.65 10.33 16.03
C LEU A 263 -16.29 11.70 15.44
N LEU A 264 -16.88 12.04 14.29
CA LEU A 264 -16.68 13.33 13.64
C LEU A 264 -17.47 14.45 14.33
N SER A 265 -16.95 15.67 14.21
CA SER A 265 -17.65 16.87 14.66
C SER A 265 -18.88 17.16 13.77
N GLN A 266 -19.81 17.97 14.28
CA GLN A 266 -20.97 18.42 13.51
C GLN A 266 -20.56 19.17 12.23
N GLN A 267 -19.51 19.99 12.31
CA GLN A 267 -19.00 20.77 11.18
C GLN A 267 -18.46 19.86 10.07
N ASP A 268 -17.69 18.83 10.43
CA ASP A 268 -17.15 17.87 9.46
C ASP A 268 -18.27 17.07 8.78
N ARG A 269 -19.28 16.67 9.56
CA ARG A 269 -20.48 16.03 9.04
C ARG A 269 -21.21 16.92 8.04
N GLU A 270 -21.43 18.19 8.38
CA GLU A 270 -22.11 19.14 7.47
C GLU A 270 -21.32 19.35 6.18
N ASN A 271 -19.98 19.36 6.25
CA ASN A 271 -19.13 19.46 5.06
C ASN A 271 -19.24 18.23 4.15
N ILE A 272 -19.32 17.02 4.70
CA ILE A 272 -19.55 15.81 3.92
C ILE A 272 -20.95 15.84 3.29
N MET A 273 -21.98 16.19 4.08
CA MET A 273 -23.37 16.21 3.63
C MET A 273 -23.63 17.25 2.52
N LYS A 274 -22.93 18.39 2.53
CA LYS A 274 -23.01 19.39 1.43
C LYS A 274 -22.63 18.83 0.07
N ASN A 275 -21.78 17.80 0.04
CA ASN A 275 -21.30 17.17 -1.19
C ASN A 275 -22.13 15.93 -1.61
N LEU A 276 -23.28 15.68 -0.96
CA LEU A 276 -24.14 14.52 -1.18
C LEU A 276 -25.61 14.95 -1.44
N PRO A 277 -25.91 15.49 -2.64
CA PRO A 277 -27.24 16.05 -2.95
C PRO A 277 -28.37 15.01 -2.88
N ASN A 278 -28.09 13.74 -3.23
CA ASN A 278 -29.07 12.65 -3.30
C ASN A 278 -28.95 11.64 -2.15
N PHE A 279 -28.49 12.11 -0.97
CA PHE A 279 -28.17 11.23 0.16
C PHE A 279 -29.29 10.22 0.51
N LYS A 280 -30.55 10.68 0.61
CA LYS A 280 -31.67 9.80 1.01
C LYS A 280 -31.96 8.69 0.01
N SER A 281 -31.99 9.02 -1.28
CA SER A 281 -32.25 8.04 -2.34
C SER A 281 -31.11 7.05 -2.48
N GLU A 282 -29.86 7.52 -2.40
CA GLU A 282 -28.70 6.63 -2.48
C GLU A 282 -28.60 5.71 -1.27
N LEU A 283 -28.84 6.24 -0.06
CA LEU A 283 -28.87 5.42 1.16
C LEU A 283 -29.94 4.32 1.05
N LEU A 284 -31.12 4.64 0.52
CA LEU A 284 -32.16 3.63 0.29
C LEU A 284 -31.68 2.52 -0.66
N LEU A 285 -31.01 2.88 -1.76
CA LEU A 285 -30.43 1.91 -2.68
C LEU A 285 -29.33 1.07 -1.99
N SER A 286 -28.48 1.67 -1.15
CA SER A 286 -27.48 0.94 -0.37
C SER A 286 -28.10 -0.06 0.62
N PHE A 287 -29.30 0.22 1.13
CA PHE A 287 -30.05 -0.71 1.96
C PHE A 287 -30.60 -1.89 1.14
N VAL A 288 -31.09 -1.63 -0.08
CA VAL A 288 -31.52 -2.67 -1.01
C VAL A 288 -30.35 -3.59 -1.37
N ASP A 289 -29.14 -3.03 -1.56
CA ASP A 289 -27.92 -3.82 -1.85
C ASP A 289 -27.59 -4.85 -0.74
N ILE A 290 -28.03 -4.61 0.50
CA ILE A 290 -27.84 -5.53 1.65
C ILE A 290 -29.12 -6.32 2.01
N GLY A 291 -30.09 -6.36 1.11
CA GLY A 291 -31.33 -7.14 1.26
C GLY A 291 -32.40 -6.49 2.16
N LEU A 292 -32.29 -5.20 2.45
CA LEU A 292 -33.26 -4.45 3.26
C LEU A 292 -34.05 -3.45 2.41
N ASN A 293 -35.35 -3.70 2.20
CA ASN A 293 -36.20 -2.88 1.32
C ASN A 293 -36.68 -1.54 1.94
N SER A 294 -36.31 -1.24 3.18
CA SER A 294 -36.68 0.02 3.84
C SER A 294 -35.72 0.38 4.97
N ALA A 295 -35.53 1.69 5.18
CA ALA A 295 -34.73 2.25 6.26
C ALA A 295 -35.56 3.26 7.06
N LEU A 296 -35.36 3.32 8.38
CA LEU A 296 -36.03 4.29 9.25
C LEU A 296 -35.48 5.69 8.93
N VAL A 297 -36.33 6.65 8.57
CA VAL A 297 -35.91 8.01 8.11
C VAL A 297 -35.28 8.87 9.23
N TYR A 298 -35.36 8.45 10.50
CA TYR A 298 -35.06 9.29 11.67
C TYR A 298 -34.04 8.71 12.67
N SER A 299 -33.20 7.75 12.28
CA SER A 299 -32.13 7.32 13.19
C SER A 299 -30.99 8.35 13.23
N GLN A 300 -30.51 8.68 14.43
CA GLN A 300 -29.28 9.45 14.61
C GLN A 300 -28.13 8.75 13.85
N MET A 301 -27.44 9.52 12.99
CA MET A 301 -26.31 9.03 12.21
C MET A 301 -25.00 9.38 12.92
N GLY A 302 -24.26 8.37 13.36
CA GLY A 302 -22.89 8.54 13.83
C GLY A 302 -21.93 8.50 12.66
N TRP A 303 -21.13 9.56 12.47
CA TRP A 303 -20.08 9.63 11.45
C TRP A 303 -18.72 9.45 12.11
N TYR A 304 -17.82 8.72 11.47
CA TYR A 304 -16.55 8.29 12.05
C TYR A 304 -15.40 8.50 11.08
N GLU A 305 -14.21 8.75 11.64
CA GLU A 305 -12.98 8.91 10.85
C GLU A 305 -12.42 7.55 10.37
N LEU A 306 -12.62 6.50 11.18
CA LEU A 306 -12.00 5.19 11.01
C LEU A 306 -13.01 4.05 11.22
N ALA A 307 -12.96 3.06 10.33
CA ALA A 307 -13.52 1.73 10.53
C ALA A 307 -12.42 0.67 10.52
N THR A 308 -12.53 -0.32 11.39
CA THR A 308 -11.67 -1.52 11.36
C THR A 308 -12.53 -2.76 11.36
N TYR A 309 -12.21 -3.74 10.53
CA TYR A 309 -12.96 -4.99 10.43
C TYR A 309 -12.04 -6.12 9.96
N THR A 310 -12.49 -7.37 10.11
CA THR A 310 -11.77 -8.56 9.66
C THR A 310 -12.48 -9.14 8.45
N ILE A 311 -11.73 -9.43 7.40
CA ILE A 311 -12.21 -10.15 6.20
C ILE A 311 -11.68 -11.58 6.24
N GLU A 312 -12.53 -12.56 5.95
CA GLU A 312 -12.14 -13.92 5.60
C GLU A 312 -11.83 -14.00 4.10
N GLU A 313 -10.57 -14.27 3.75
CA GLU A 313 -10.13 -14.49 2.38
C GLU A 313 -10.45 -15.94 1.93
N SER A 314 -10.43 -16.19 0.62
CA SER A 314 -10.83 -17.47 -0.01
C SER A 314 -10.02 -18.69 0.44
N ASP A 315 -8.88 -18.48 1.09
CA ASP A 315 -7.98 -19.51 1.64
C ASP A 315 -8.15 -19.70 3.17
N GLY A 316 -9.16 -19.08 3.78
CA GLY A 316 -9.41 -19.12 5.22
C GLY A 316 -8.48 -18.21 6.02
N ILE A 317 -7.69 -17.35 5.37
CA ILE A 317 -6.86 -16.36 6.03
C ILE A 317 -7.72 -15.15 6.44
N PHE A 318 -7.57 -14.73 7.69
CA PHE A 318 -8.26 -13.57 8.22
C PHE A 318 -7.36 -12.32 8.11
N SER A 319 -7.77 -11.36 7.30
CA SER A 319 -7.07 -10.10 7.09
C SER A 319 -7.76 -8.96 7.85
N LYS A 320 -7.00 -8.24 8.69
CA LYS A 320 -7.53 -7.05 9.40
C LYS A 320 -7.44 -5.82 8.51
N VAL A 321 -8.59 -5.26 8.17
CA VAL A 321 -8.73 -4.05 7.35
C VAL A 321 -8.86 -2.82 8.25
N HIS A 322 -8.16 -1.77 7.87
CA HIS A 322 -8.23 -0.45 8.50
C HIS A 322 -8.59 0.55 7.41
N LEU A 323 -9.75 1.18 7.58
CA LEU A 323 -10.36 2.06 6.60
C LEU A 323 -10.49 3.46 7.18
N HIS A 324 -9.86 4.43 6.53
CA HIS A 324 -9.85 5.82 7.00
C HIS A 324 -10.46 6.75 5.95
N ILE A 325 -11.08 7.85 6.39
CA ILE A 325 -11.45 8.92 5.46
C ILE A 325 -10.21 9.41 4.70
N GLY A 326 -10.37 9.60 3.39
CA GLY A 326 -9.31 9.95 2.43
C GLY A 326 -8.52 8.76 1.89
N ASP A 327 -8.81 7.53 2.33
CA ASP A 327 -8.21 6.34 1.73
C ASP A 327 -8.76 6.08 0.34
N ILE A 328 -7.89 5.56 -0.53
CA ILE A 328 -8.26 5.14 -1.88
C ILE A 328 -8.49 3.64 -1.87
N VAL A 329 -9.62 3.22 -2.42
CA VAL A 329 -10.09 1.84 -2.45
C VAL A 329 -10.34 1.39 -3.88
N THR A 330 -10.23 0.07 -4.09
CA THR A 330 -10.65 -0.58 -5.33
C THR A 330 -12.02 -1.21 -5.10
N ILE A 331 -12.92 -1.02 -6.06
CA ILE A 331 -14.26 -1.57 -6.11
C ILE A 331 -14.43 -2.25 -7.47
N HIS A 332 -14.83 -3.52 -7.50
CA HIS A 332 -15.13 -4.23 -8.74
C HIS A 332 -16.59 -4.03 -9.12
N GLU A 333 -16.81 -3.52 -10.33
CA GLU A 333 -18.13 -3.50 -10.96
C GLU A 333 -18.20 -4.58 -12.03
N GLU A 334 -19.32 -5.30 -12.10
CA GLU A 334 -19.55 -6.41 -13.04
C GLU A 334 -19.28 -6.02 -14.51
N ASN A 335 -19.60 -4.78 -14.89
CA ASN A 335 -19.49 -4.31 -16.27
C ASN A 335 -18.19 -3.56 -16.58
N ASN A 336 -17.55 -2.97 -15.57
CA ASN A 336 -16.43 -2.03 -15.75
C ASN A 336 -15.09 -2.56 -15.20
N GLY A 337 -15.08 -3.74 -14.55
CA GLY A 337 -13.88 -4.31 -13.94
C GLY A 337 -13.44 -3.52 -12.70
N GLU A 338 -12.13 -3.31 -12.53
CA GLU A 338 -11.58 -2.59 -11.38
C GLU A 338 -11.80 -1.06 -11.48
N CYS A 339 -12.68 -0.54 -10.63
CA CYS A 339 -12.89 0.89 -10.42
C CYS A 339 -12.17 1.39 -9.16
N TYR A 340 -11.90 2.69 -9.10
CA TYR A 340 -11.20 3.31 -7.98
C TYR A 340 -12.03 4.44 -7.38
N ALA A 341 -12.01 4.56 -6.05
CA ALA A 341 -12.72 5.62 -5.36
C ALA A 341 -11.94 6.12 -4.13
N ILE A 342 -12.19 7.36 -3.72
CA ILE A 342 -11.68 7.94 -2.47
C ILE A 342 -12.80 8.03 -1.45
N ILE A 343 -12.53 7.58 -0.22
CA ILE A 343 -13.49 7.63 0.87
C ILE A 343 -13.61 9.05 1.39
N LYS A 344 -14.84 9.56 1.42
CA LYS A 344 -15.19 10.87 1.97
C LYS A 344 -15.82 10.80 3.34
N GLY A 345 -16.40 9.66 3.71
CA GLY A 345 -17.09 9.51 4.97
C GLY A 345 -17.42 8.06 5.28
N ILE A 346 -17.53 7.79 6.58
CA ILE A 346 -17.88 6.47 7.14
C ILE A 346 -18.94 6.74 8.20
N PHE A 347 -20.06 6.04 8.15
CA PHE A 347 -21.15 6.27 9.10
C PHE A 347 -21.90 4.98 9.43
N LYS A 348 -22.49 4.95 10.63
CA LYS A 348 -23.41 3.87 11.02
C LYS A 348 -24.85 4.32 10.86
N TYR A 349 -25.71 3.39 10.46
CA TYR A 349 -27.14 3.61 10.31
C TYR A 349 -27.95 2.42 10.82
N LYS A 350 -29.11 2.69 11.44
CA LYS A 350 -29.99 1.64 11.98
C LYS A 350 -30.98 1.18 10.91
N GLY A 351 -30.95 -0.11 10.60
CA GLY A 351 -31.93 -0.77 9.73
C GLY A 351 -33.29 -0.90 10.39
N ASN A 352 -34.31 -1.21 9.58
CA ASN A 352 -35.67 -1.49 10.05
C ASN A 352 -35.76 -2.72 10.98
N ASN A 353 -34.79 -3.65 10.86
CA ASN A 353 -34.63 -4.82 11.71
C ASN A 353 -34.00 -4.52 13.08
N GLY A 354 -33.79 -3.25 13.40
CA GLY A 354 -33.21 -2.80 14.67
C GLY A 354 -31.69 -2.94 14.77
N LYS A 355 -31.01 -3.47 13.75
CA LYS A 355 -29.55 -3.66 13.72
C LYS A 355 -28.83 -2.46 13.10
N TYR A 356 -27.59 -2.23 13.49
CA TYR A 356 -26.75 -1.18 12.89
C TYR A 356 -25.87 -1.75 11.79
N TYR A 357 -25.73 -0.99 10.70
CA TYR A 357 -24.88 -1.30 9.56
C TYR A 357 -23.94 -0.14 9.28
N VAL A 358 -22.81 -0.43 8.63
CA VAL A 358 -21.81 0.57 8.26
C VAL A 358 -21.87 0.85 6.77
N PHE A 359 -21.92 2.15 6.46
CA PHE A 359 -21.93 2.68 5.12
C PHE A 359 -20.74 3.61 4.93
N ILE A 360 -20.35 3.75 3.68
CA ILE A 360 -19.30 4.66 3.23
C ILE A 360 -19.87 5.63 2.22
N THR A 361 -19.30 6.83 2.18
CA THR A 361 -19.52 7.78 1.10
C THR A 361 -18.23 7.95 0.32
N ILE A 362 -18.28 7.87 -1.00
CA ILE A 362 -17.09 7.88 -1.87
C ILE A 362 -17.23 8.90 -3.00
N ASP A 363 -16.09 9.34 -3.52
CA ASP A 363 -16.01 9.97 -4.84
C ASP A 363 -15.24 9.06 -5.79
N TRP A 364 -15.78 8.85 -7.00
CA TRP A 364 -15.17 8.02 -8.02
C TRP A 364 -14.01 8.71 -8.73
N PHE A 365 -13.04 7.91 -9.15
CA PHE A 365 -12.02 8.32 -10.11
C PHE A 365 -12.48 7.98 -11.52
N ASP A 366 -12.68 9.01 -12.34
CA ASP A 366 -12.88 8.87 -13.78
C ASP A 366 -11.53 8.73 -14.49
N ASP A 367 -11.38 7.69 -15.30
CA ASP A 367 -10.24 7.61 -16.23
C ASP A 367 -10.38 8.67 -17.31
N THR A 368 -9.32 9.46 -17.52
CA THR A 368 -9.30 10.47 -18.58
C THR A 368 -8.92 9.88 -19.94
N ASN A 369 -8.58 8.59 -20.00
CA ASN A 369 -7.97 7.89 -21.15
C ASN A 369 -6.67 8.55 -21.63
N ARG A 370 -6.00 9.30 -20.76
CA ARG A 370 -4.73 9.98 -21.04
C ARG A 370 -3.63 9.39 -20.18
N ILE A 371 -2.44 9.32 -20.76
CA ILE A 371 -1.22 8.87 -20.09
C ILE A 371 -0.30 10.06 -19.90
N HIS A 372 0.28 10.20 -18.71
CA HIS A 372 1.25 11.25 -18.42
C HIS A 372 2.50 11.08 -19.31
N ASN A 373 2.88 12.13 -20.05
CA ASN A 373 3.89 12.06 -21.11
C ASN A 373 5.25 11.53 -20.64
N VAL A 374 5.71 11.94 -19.46
CA VAL A 374 7.02 11.54 -18.89
C VAL A 374 6.85 10.33 -17.95
N LEU A 375 6.01 10.46 -16.92
CA LEU A 375 5.72 9.40 -15.95
C LEU A 375 5.04 8.14 -16.50
N LYS A 376 4.58 8.10 -17.76
CA LYS A 376 3.93 6.94 -18.40
C LYS A 376 2.87 6.23 -17.52
N CYS A 377 2.12 7.01 -16.74
CA CYS A 377 1.08 6.54 -15.82
C CYS A 377 -0.28 7.13 -16.24
N PRO A 378 -1.39 6.40 -16.07
CA PRO A 378 -2.71 6.88 -16.44
C PRO A 378 -3.17 8.01 -15.52
N LEU A 379 -3.92 8.94 -16.12
CA LEU A 379 -4.43 10.15 -15.49
C LEU A 379 -5.92 9.99 -15.19
N TYR A 380 -6.30 10.36 -13.98
CA TYR A 380 -7.66 10.31 -13.47
C TYR A 380 -8.09 11.67 -12.97
N ARG A 381 -9.40 11.89 -12.92
CA ARG A 381 -10.02 13.03 -12.22
C ARG A 381 -11.01 12.51 -11.20
N ILE A 382 -11.24 13.29 -10.15
CA ILE A 382 -12.34 12.99 -9.22
C ILE A 382 -13.63 13.48 -9.87
N GLN A 383 -14.67 12.65 -9.80
CA GLN A 383 -16.00 12.98 -10.29
C GLN A 383 -16.53 14.27 -9.66
N SER A 384 -17.10 15.16 -10.48
CA SER A 384 -17.75 16.39 -10.00
C SER A 384 -19.01 16.08 -9.20
N ILE A 385 -19.35 16.89 -8.21
CA ILE A 385 -20.59 16.77 -7.40
C ILE A 385 -21.85 16.83 -8.28
N GLN A 386 -21.77 17.51 -9.43
CA GLN A 386 -22.88 17.62 -10.40
C GLN A 386 -23.05 16.38 -11.27
N ASP A 387 -22.05 15.50 -11.31
CA ASP A 387 -22.14 14.26 -12.06
C ASP A 387 -22.85 13.21 -11.23
N MET A 388 -24.13 13.02 -11.58
CA MET A 388 -25.08 12.10 -10.93
C MET A 388 -25.07 10.71 -11.57
N ARG A 389 -24.13 10.43 -12.49
CA ARG A 389 -24.11 9.14 -13.21
C ARG A 389 -23.82 7.95 -12.30
N TRP A 390 -23.13 8.17 -11.17
CA TRP A 390 -22.66 7.10 -10.29
C TRP A 390 -23.15 7.35 -8.86
N ARG A 391 -23.61 6.28 -8.19
CA ARG A 391 -23.93 6.31 -6.75
C ARG A 391 -22.66 6.58 -5.95
N ARG A 392 -22.79 7.21 -4.79
CA ARG A 392 -21.70 7.58 -3.88
C ARG A 392 -21.82 6.94 -2.51
N ILE A 393 -22.99 6.42 -2.15
CA ILE A 393 -23.22 5.74 -0.87
C ILE A 393 -23.29 4.24 -1.11
N PHE A 394 -22.52 3.49 -0.31
CA PHE A 394 -22.47 2.04 -0.39
C PHE A 394 -22.30 1.41 0.99
N PRO A 395 -22.73 0.15 1.18
CA PRO A 395 -22.34 -0.63 2.35
C PRO A 395 -20.81 -0.85 2.34
N ILE A 396 -20.22 -0.99 3.53
CA ILE A 396 -18.75 -1.22 3.66
C ILE A 396 -18.29 -2.51 2.95
N SER A 397 -19.20 -3.45 2.69
CA SER A 397 -18.94 -4.72 2.00
C SER A 397 -18.59 -4.59 0.53
N ILE A 398 -18.84 -3.44 -0.11
CA ILE A 398 -18.48 -3.22 -1.52
C ILE A 398 -16.96 -3.12 -1.74
N ILE A 399 -16.19 -2.91 -0.67
CA ILE A 399 -14.76 -2.70 -0.76
C ILE A 399 -14.06 -4.06 -0.89
N ASP A 400 -13.59 -4.38 -2.09
CA ASP A 400 -12.82 -5.62 -2.29
C ASP A 400 -11.43 -5.54 -1.66
N ARG A 401 -10.74 -4.41 -1.91
CA ARG A 401 -9.32 -4.27 -1.60
C ARG A 401 -8.99 -2.84 -1.16
N VAL A 402 -8.48 -2.71 0.07
CA VAL A 402 -8.07 -1.42 0.65
C VAL A 402 -6.58 -1.18 0.41
N GLN A 403 -6.23 0.00 -0.14
CA GLN A 403 -4.86 0.52 -0.25
C GLN A 403 -3.86 -0.37 -1.03
N LYS A 404 -4.33 -1.22 -1.97
CA LYS A 404 -3.45 -1.88 -2.96
C LYS A 404 -3.05 -0.97 -4.11
N VAL A 405 -3.70 0.19 -4.23
CA VAL A 405 -3.41 1.21 -5.23
C VAL A 405 -2.86 2.47 -4.56
N HIS A 406 -2.07 3.21 -5.32
CA HIS A 406 -1.52 4.49 -4.88
C HIS A 406 -1.76 5.54 -5.97
N PHE A 407 -2.36 6.66 -5.60
CA PHE A 407 -2.52 7.80 -6.49
C PHE A 407 -1.76 9.00 -5.95
N VAL A 408 -1.19 9.78 -6.87
CA VAL A 408 -0.49 11.02 -6.58
C VAL A 408 -1.25 12.17 -7.23
N TYR A 409 -1.60 13.18 -6.45
CA TYR A 409 -2.21 14.39 -7.00
C TYR A 409 -1.14 15.27 -7.65
N ASP A 410 -1.32 15.58 -8.93
CA ASP A 410 -0.44 16.49 -9.67
C ASP A 410 -1.04 17.90 -9.68
N THR A 411 -0.42 18.79 -8.92
CA THR A 411 -0.87 20.19 -8.79
C THR A 411 -0.72 20.99 -10.09
N LYS A 412 0.12 20.55 -11.05
CA LYS A 412 0.33 21.26 -12.32
C LYS A 412 -0.82 21.03 -13.29
N SER A 413 -1.32 19.80 -13.37
CA SER A 413 -2.44 19.43 -14.24
C SER A 413 -3.80 19.49 -13.55
N GLY A 414 -3.83 19.51 -12.22
CA GLY A 414 -5.06 19.38 -11.43
C GLY A 414 -5.66 17.97 -11.46
N LEU A 415 -4.90 16.98 -11.98
CA LEU A 415 -5.32 15.59 -12.15
C LEU A 415 -4.62 14.67 -11.14
N TRP A 416 -5.17 13.46 -11.00
CA TRP A 416 -4.58 12.40 -10.20
C TRP A 416 -3.84 11.42 -11.11
N ILE A 417 -2.64 11.02 -10.70
CA ILE A 417 -1.83 10.05 -11.42
C ILE A 417 -1.89 8.74 -10.66
N LYS A 418 -2.39 7.67 -11.31
CA LYS A 418 -2.34 6.32 -10.73
C LYS A 418 -0.91 5.82 -10.82
N ASN A 419 -0.27 5.60 -9.67
CA ASN A 419 1.10 5.09 -9.61
C ASN A 419 1.13 3.62 -9.99
N ASN A 420 1.36 3.35 -11.27
CA ASN A 420 1.54 2.00 -11.79
C ASN A 420 2.85 1.35 -11.33
N TYR A 421 3.69 2.01 -10.54
CA TYR A 421 4.91 1.41 -9.97
C TYR A 421 4.73 0.95 -8.53
N TYR A 422 3.57 1.19 -7.95
CA TYR A 422 3.28 0.80 -6.58
C TYR A 422 3.09 -0.72 -6.47
N PHE A 423 3.82 -1.33 -5.54
CA PHE A 423 3.67 -2.73 -5.14
C PHE A 423 3.94 -2.86 -3.63
N THR A 424 3.48 -3.95 -3.05
CA THR A 424 3.78 -4.26 -1.64
C THR A 424 5.19 -4.83 -1.57
N ALA A 425 6.16 -4.00 -1.17
CA ALA A 425 7.52 -4.48 -0.87
C ALA A 425 7.48 -5.46 0.31
N ILE A 426 8.23 -6.56 0.18
CA ILE A 426 8.34 -7.67 1.15
C ILE A 426 9.02 -7.23 2.44
#